data_AF-A0A7Y5K6F3-F1
#
_entry.id   AF-A0A7Y5K6F3-F1
#
_cell.length_a   1.000
_cell.length_b   1.000
_cell.length_c   1.000
_cell.angle_alpha   90.00
_cell.angle_beta   90.00
_cell.angle_gamma   90.00
#
_symmetry.space_group_name_H-M   'P 1'
#
loop_
_entity.id
_entity.type
_entity.pdbx_description
1 polymer ?
#
loop_
_entity_poly.entity_id
_entity_poly.type
_entity_poly.pdbx_seq_one_letter_code
_entity_poly.pdbx_strand_id
1 'polypeptide(L)'
;MKLIRLPLSHPEAHRLETYAGLLAIVAIFLISLLVPPFEQSRFTMCLFKNLTGVPCPSCGMTRAFLFLGHGRILQASALNPLALPVALLLLLQGVRLLLRLATLADYRLQLSPFLFRILMVVIFLLCLGLWLFRILSHFHVIPSE
;
A
#
# COMPACT_ATOMS: atom_id res chain seq x y z
N MET A 1 -19.80 -26.58 -21.96
CA MET A 1 -19.78 -25.55 -23.02
C MET A 1 -19.06 -24.31 -22.46
N LYS A 2 -17.76 -24.15 -22.74
CA LYS A 2 -16.95 -23.01 -22.26
C LYS A 2 -17.37 -21.77 -23.05
N LEU A 3 -18.04 -20.81 -22.41
CA LEU A 3 -18.18 -19.46 -22.94
C LEU A 3 -16.80 -18.83 -22.94
N ILE A 4 -16.23 -18.75 -24.14
CA ILE A 4 -14.99 -18.05 -24.44
C ILE A 4 -15.24 -16.56 -24.14
N ARG A 5 -14.63 -16.04 -23.07
CA ARG A 5 -14.57 -14.61 -22.81
C ARG A 5 -13.77 -13.98 -23.96
N LEU A 6 -14.46 -13.26 -24.84
CA LEU A 6 -13.85 -12.42 -25.87
C LEU A 6 -12.90 -11.40 -25.21
N PRO A 7 -11.60 -11.37 -25.58
CA PRO A 7 -10.69 -10.35 -25.11
C PRO A 7 -10.90 -9.12 -26.00
N LEU A 8 -11.78 -8.22 -25.59
CA LEU A 8 -11.83 -6.86 -26.16
C LEU A 8 -10.62 -6.08 -25.65
N SER A 9 -9.45 -6.36 -26.22
CA SER A 9 -8.22 -5.57 -26.03
C SER A 9 -8.31 -4.29 -26.85
N HIS A 10 -9.21 -3.37 -26.47
CA HIS A 10 -9.21 -2.02 -27.01
C HIS A 10 -8.06 -1.22 -26.36
N PRO A 11 -7.20 -0.55 -27.15
CA PRO A 11 -6.13 0.30 -26.62
C PRO A 11 -6.65 1.46 -25.75
N GLU A 12 -7.94 1.77 -25.83
CA GLU A 12 -8.62 2.75 -24.98
C GLU A 12 -8.87 2.24 -23.55
N ALA A 13 -9.21 0.95 -23.37
CA ALA A 13 -9.42 0.36 -22.04
C ALA A 13 -8.13 0.42 -21.21
N HIS A 14 -6.98 0.15 -21.84
CA HIS A 14 -5.70 0.24 -21.16
C HIS A 14 -5.35 1.70 -20.76
N ARG A 15 -5.73 2.69 -21.57
CA ARG A 15 -5.51 4.10 -21.24
C ARG A 15 -6.36 4.51 -20.04
N LEU A 16 -7.63 4.12 -20.00
CA LEU A 16 -8.53 4.43 -18.88
C LEU A 16 -8.00 3.87 -17.55
N GLU A 17 -7.55 2.62 -17.53
CA GLU A 17 -6.94 2.01 -16.33
C GLU A 17 -5.69 2.76 -15.86
N THR A 18 -4.86 3.22 -16.82
CA THR A 18 -3.63 3.99 -16.51
C THR A 18 -3.97 5.32 -15.85
N TYR A 19 -4.93 6.06 -16.41
CA TYR A 19 -5.39 7.33 -15.84
C TYR A 19 -6.05 7.15 -14.48
N ALA A 20 -6.92 6.15 -14.32
CA ALA A 20 -7.59 5.86 -13.05
C ALA A 20 -6.56 5.50 -11.96
N GLY A 21 -5.58 4.65 -12.28
CA GLY A 21 -4.51 4.27 -11.36
C GLY A 21 -3.65 5.47 -10.95
N LEU A 22 -3.29 6.33 -11.90
CA LEU A 22 -2.51 7.54 -11.61
C LEU A 22 -3.30 8.52 -10.74
N LEU A 23 -4.57 8.77 -11.06
CA LEU A 23 -5.47 9.64 -10.30
C LEU A 23 -5.57 9.16 -8.85
N ALA A 24 -5.74 7.86 -8.63
CA ALA A 24 -5.82 7.27 -7.31
C ALA A 24 -4.52 7.47 -6.51
N ILE A 25 -3.36 7.22 -7.12
CA ILE A 25 -2.05 7.43 -6.47
C ILE A 25 -1.84 8.89 -6.12
N VAL A 26 -2.11 9.80 -7.04
CA VAL A 26 -2.01 11.25 -6.81
C VAL A 26 -2.94 11.68 -5.68
N ALA A 27 -4.19 11.21 -5.67
CA ALA A 27 -5.14 11.51 -4.60
C ALA A 27 -4.63 11.02 -3.23
N ILE A 28 -4.06 9.81 -3.14
CA ILE A 28 -3.47 9.30 -1.90
C ILE A 28 -2.35 10.23 -1.41
N PHE A 29 -1.39 10.60 -2.26
CA PHE A 29 -0.29 11.48 -1.87
C PHE A 29 -0.77 12.89 -1.49
N LEU A 30 -1.69 13.47 -2.26
CA LEU A 30 -2.27 14.77 -1.94
C LEU A 30 -3.01 14.75 -0.60
N ILE A 31 -3.84 13.73 -0.36
CA ILE A 31 -4.52 13.57 0.94
C ILE A 31 -3.49 13.44 2.07
N SER A 32 -2.44 12.65 1.88
CA SER A 32 -1.36 12.49 2.88
C SER A 32 -0.62 13.79 3.20
N LEU A 33 -0.48 14.69 2.23
CA LEU A 33 0.19 15.98 2.37
C LEU A 33 -0.73 17.06 2.95
N LEU A 34 -2.01 17.05 2.57
CA LEU A 34 -2.96 18.12 2.88
C LEU A 34 -3.76 17.88 4.16
N VAL A 35 -3.99 16.62 4.52
CA VAL A 35 -4.76 16.28 5.72
C VAL A 35 -3.80 16.12 6.90
N PRO A 36 -3.92 16.96 7.95
CA PRO A 36 -3.02 16.90 9.10
C PRO A 36 -3.14 15.54 9.82
N PRO A 37 -2.02 14.97 10.29
CA PRO A 37 -2.04 13.70 10.99
C PRO A 37 -2.71 13.89 12.35
N PHE A 38 -3.62 12.99 12.68
CA PHE A 38 -4.26 12.96 14.00
C PHE A 38 -3.67 11.85 14.87
N GLU A 39 -3.30 12.27 16.08
CA GLU A 39 -2.77 11.43 17.15
C GLU A 39 -3.86 10.47 17.68
N GLN A 40 -3.44 9.48 18.46
CA GLN A 40 -4.22 8.33 18.95
C GLN A 40 -5.71 8.62 19.26
N SER A 41 -6.60 8.06 18.45
CA SER A 41 -8.00 7.85 18.87
C SER A 41 -8.07 6.60 19.75
N ARG A 42 -8.74 6.69 20.90
CA ARG A 42 -9.09 5.51 21.74
C ARG A 42 -9.91 4.48 20.97
N PHE A 43 -10.66 4.93 19.96
CA PHE A 43 -11.47 4.08 19.08
C PHE A 43 -10.86 4.01 17.68
N THR A 44 -10.60 2.80 17.20
CA THR A 44 -10.23 2.57 15.81
C THR A 44 -11.49 2.29 14.98
N MET A 45 -11.50 2.70 13.71
CA MET A 45 -12.54 2.27 12.76
C MET A 45 -12.37 0.81 12.33
N CYS A 46 -11.31 0.13 12.77
CA CYS A 46 -11.07 -1.28 12.48
C CYS A 46 -11.89 -2.18 13.42
N LEU A 47 -12.98 -2.75 12.92
CA LEU A 47 -13.81 -3.70 13.67
C LEU A 47 -13.01 -4.90 14.18
N PHE A 48 -12.08 -5.44 13.37
CA PHE A 48 -11.24 -6.58 13.77
C PHE A 48 -10.43 -6.29 15.03
N LYS A 49 -9.79 -5.12 15.11
CA LYS A 49 -9.03 -4.71 16.29
C LYS A 49 -9.95 -4.45 17.49
N ASN A 50 -11.15 -3.90 17.27
CA ASN A 50 -12.11 -3.68 18.36
C ASN A 50 -12.66 -4.99 18.93
N LEU A 51 -12.83 -6.04 18.10
CA LEU A 51 -13.34 -7.34 18.53
C LEU A 51 -12.27 -8.25 19.11
N THR A 52 -11.08 -8.28 18.52
CA THR A 52 -10.01 -9.22 18.89
C THR A 52 -8.92 -8.60 19.75
N GLY A 53 -8.86 -7.27 19.86
CA GLY A 53 -7.73 -6.54 20.44
C GLY A 53 -6.50 -6.46 19.51
N VAL A 54 -6.40 -7.34 18.52
CA VAL A 54 -5.24 -7.49 17.65
C VAL A 54 -5.33 -6.56 16.43
N PRO A 55 -4.31 -5.73 16.13
CA PRO A 55 -4.30 -4.94 14.90
C PRO A 55 -4.12 -5.83 13.66
N CYS A 56 -5.07 -5.79 12.73
CA CYS A 56 -4.92 -6.41 11.41
C CYS A 56 -3.86 -5.66 10.55
N PRO A 57 -3.35 -6.24 9.45
CA PRO A 57 -2.21 -5.65 8.73
C PRO A 57 -2.54 -4.31 8.04
N SER A 58 -3.83 -4.04 7.78
CA SER A 58 -4.28 -2.75 7.25
C SER A 58 -4.71 -1.75 8.33
N CYS A 59 -4.77 -2.16 9.60
CA CYS A 59 -5.20 -1.28 10.68
C CYS A 59 -4.24 -0.09 10.80
N GLY A 60 -4.77 1.13 10.78
CA GLY A 60 -3.98 2.35 10.91
C GLY A 60 -3.20 2.77 9.66
N MET A 61 -3.36 2.08 8.51
CA MET A 61 -2.64 2.40 7.27
C MET A 61 -2.87 3.85 6.82
N THR A 62 -4.13 4.31 6.75
CA THR A 62 -4.47 5.68 6.37
C THR A 62 -3.78 6.71 7.24
N ARG A 63 -3.78 6.50 8.56
CA ARG A 63 -3.11 7.39 9.52
C ARG A 63 -1.60 7.37 9.31
N ALA A 64 -1.01 6.19 9.18
CA ALA A 64 0.42 6.06 8.92
C ALA A 64 0.83 6.81 7.63
N PHE A 65 -0.02 6.79 6.59
CA PHE A 65 0.18 7.58 5.38
C PHE A 65 0.11 9.10 5.61
N LEU A 66 -0.80 9.60 6.46
CA LEU A 66 -0.80 11.01 6.86
C LEU A 66 0.51 11.40 7.56
N PHE A 67 0.99 10.55 8.48
CA PHE A 67 2.27 10.77 9.15
C PHE A 67 3.45 10.74 8.16
N LEU A 68 3.45 9.83 7.18
CA LEU A 68 4.46 9.82 6.11
C LEU A 68 4.44 11.10 5.27
N GLY A 69 3.26 11.59 4.89
CA GLY A 69 3.12 12.85 4.15
C GLY A 69 3.70 14.06 4.90
N HIS A 70 3.72 14.00 6.23
CA HIS A 70 4.29 15.05 7.09
C HIS A 70 5.74 14.76 7.52
N GLY A 71 6.42 13.79 6.90
CA GLY A 71 7.81 13.43 7.22
C GLY A 71 8.00 12.73 8.56
N ARG A 72 6.91 12.34 9.24
CA ARG A 72 6.90 11.71 10.57
C ARG A 72 7.04 10.18 10.46
N ILE A 73 8.19 9.72 9.96
CA ILE A 73 8.44 8.31 9.62
C ILE A 73 8.34 7.37 10.83
N LEU A 74 8.90 7.76 11.97
CA LEU A 74 8.88 6.94 13.18
C LEU A 74 7.43 6.72 13.67
N GLN A 75 6.61 7.77 13.69
CA GLN A 75 5.20 7.66 14.04
C GLN A 75 4.42 6.78 13.04
N ALA A 76 4.72 6.90 11.74
CA ALA A 76 4.09 6.08 10.71
C ALA A 76 4.40 4.58 10.92
N SER A 77 5.67 4.22 11.13
CA SER A 77 6.10 2.84 11.38
C SER A 77 5.54 2.27 12.69
N ALA A 78 5.46 3.11 13.73
CA ALA A 78 4.85 2.73 15.00
C ALA A 78 3.35 2.42 14.83
N LEU A 79 2.63 3.18 13.99
CA LEU A 79 1.23 2.92 13.66
C LEU A 79 1.05 1.67 12.80
N ASN A 80 1.78 1.59 11.69
CA ASN A 80 1.75 0.46 10.78
C ASN A 80 3.10 0.31 10.07
N PRO A 81 3.87 -0.77 10.33
CA PRO A 81 5.19 -0.95 9.75
C PRO A 81 5.14 -1.17 8.22
N LEU A 82 3.96 -1.53 7.69
CA LEU A 82 3.75 -1.71 6.25
C LEU A 82 3.55 -0.40 5.50
N ALA A 83 3.39 0.73 6.19
CA ALA A 83 3.15 2.02 5.55
C ALA A 83 4.32 2.43 4.63
N LEU A 84 5.56 2.29 5.09
CA LEU A 84 6.77 2.59 4.33
C LEU A 84 6.90 1.75 3.04
N PRO A 85 6.89 0.40 3.09
CA PRO A 85 7.02 -0.40 1.88
C PRO A 85 5.86 -0.16 0.91
N VAL A 86 4.63 0.02 1.40
CA VAL A 86 3.47 0.33 0.54
C VAL A 86 3.61 1.71 -0.10
N ALA A 87 4.07 2.74 0.62
CA ALA A 87 4.31 4.06 0.06
C ALA A 87 5.39 4.02 -1.04
N LEU A 88 6.47 3.27 -0.84
CA LEU A 88 7.51 3.08 -1.85
C LEU A 88 6.95 2.38 -3.11
N LEU A 89 6.13 1.35 -2.93
CA LEU A 89 5.49 0.67 -4.05
C LEU A 89 4.55 1.58 -4.84
N LEU A 90 3.75 2.39 -4.16
CA LEU A 90 2.87 3.37 -4.82
C LEU A 90 3.67 4.43 -5.57
N LEU A 91 4.80 4.88 -5.04
CA LEU A 91 5.69 5.82 -5.73
C LEU A 91 6.27 5.21 -7.01
N LEU A 92 6.83 4.00 -6.93
CA LEU A 92 7.38 3.30 -8.09
C LEU A 92 6.31 3.05 -9.18
N GLN A 93 5.10 2.69 -8.76
CA GLN A 93 3.97 2.52 -9.68
C GLN A 93 3.53 3.85 -10.29
N GLY A 94 3.48 4.94 -9.52
CA GLY A 94 3.17 6.28 -10.02
C GLY A 94 4.16 6.74 -11.08
N VAL A 95 5.46 6.61 -10.82
CA VAL A 95 6.54 6.89 -11.79
C VAL A 95 6.35 6.06 -13.06
N ARG A 96 6.02 4.77 -12.92
CA ARG A 96 5.75 3.90 -14.07
C ARG A 96 4.53 4.35 -14.88
N LEU A 97 3.45 4.78 -14.25
CA LEU A 97 2.28 5.26 -14.98
C LEU A 97 2.57 6.60 -15.68
N LEU A 98 3.33 7.50 -15.05
CA LEU A 98 3.72 8.78 -15.64
C LEU A 98 4.60 8.61 -16.87
N LEU A 99 5.66 7.82 -16.78
CA LEU A 99 6.55 7.54 -17.91
C LEU A 99 5.78 6.92 -19.08
N ARG A 100 4.77 6.08 -18.80
CA ARG A 100 3.94 5.46 -19.83
C ARG A 100 3.11 6.49 -20.59
N LEU A 101 2.58 7.50 -19.89
CA LEU A 101 1.80 8.57 -20.49
C LEU A 101 2.68 9.59 -21.22
N ALA A 102 3.89 9.85 -20.73
CA ALA A 102 4.80 10.84 -21.29
C ALA A 102 5.36 10.46 -22.67
N THR A 103 5.15 9.24 -23.16
CA THR A 103 5.70 8.71 -24.45
C THR A 103 7.23 8.77 -24.60
N LEU A 104 7.96 9.36 -23.64
CA LEU A 104 9.43 9.47 -23.59
C LEU A 104 10.15 8.17 -23.25
N ALA A 105 9.40 7.14 -22.85
CA ALA A 105 9.94 5.86 -22.49
C ALA A 105 9.61 4.84 -23.59
N ASP A 106 10.54 4.67 -24.53
CA ASP A 106 10.81 3.38 -25.15
C ASP A 106 11.08 2.37 -24.02
N TYR A 107 10.00 1.76 -23.54
CA TYR A 107 9.81 1.25 -22.17
C TYR A 107 10.60 -0.04 -21.89
N ARG A 108 11.94 0.03 -21.82
CA ARG A 108 12.81 -1.03 -21.27
C ARG A 108 13.25 -0.75 -19.84
N LEU A 109 12.36 -0.25 -18.98
CA LEU A 109 12.32 -0.77 -17.61
C LEU A 109 11.50 -2.07 -17.63
N GLN A 110 11.98 -3.05 -18.39
CA GLN A 110 11.49 -4.41 -18.28
C GLN A 110 12.08 -4.97 -16.98
N LEU A 111 11.56 -4.54 -15.82
CA LEU A 111 11.49 -5.50 -14.72
C LEU A 111 10.74 -6.67 -15.32
N SER A 112 11.43 -7.80 -15.49
CA SER A 112 10.78 -8.95 -16.09
C SER A 112 9.49 -9.18 -15.28
N PRO A 113 8.37 -9.53 -15.92
CA PRO A 113 7.13 -9.82 -15.20
C PRO A 113 7.36 -10.80 -14.04
N PHE A 114 8.38 -11.65 -14.20
CA PHE A 114 8.94 -12.52 -13.18
C PHE A 114 9.65 -11.78 -12.03
N LEU A 115 10.57 -10.84 -12.30
CA LEU A 115 11.22 -10.03 -11.26
C LEU A 115 10.23 -9.16 -10.49
N PHE A 116 9.26 -8.54 -11.17
CA PHE A 116 8.20 -7.79 -10.50
C PHE A 116 7.34 -8.71 -9.62
N ARG A 117 6.99 -9.91 -10.11
CA ARG A 117 6.27 -10.92 -9.31
C ARG A 117 7.09 -11.37 -8.10
N ILE A 118 8.38 -11.64 -8.26
CA ILE A 118 9.27 -11.97 -7.14
C ILE A 118 9.31 -10.83 -6.13
N LEU A 119 9.50 -9.60 -6.58
CA LEU A 119 9.55 -8.43 -5.69
C LEU A 119 8.24 -8.29 -4.90
N MET A 120 7.09 -8.46 -5.56
CA MET A 120 5.79 -8.46 -4.90
C MET A 120 5.65 -9.59 -3.87
N VAL A 121 6.10 -10.81 -4.18
CA VAL A 121 6.07 -11.94 -3.25
C VAL A 121 7.01 -11.71 -2.07
N VAL A 122 8.23 -11.23 -2.32
CA VAL A 122 9.21 -10.90 -1.28
C VAL A 122 8.66 -9.82 -0.36
N ILE A 123 8.12 -8.74 -0.93
CA ILE A 123 7.48 -7.68 -0.14
C ILE A 123 6.29 -8.22 0.64
N PHE A 124 5.45 -9.07 0.03
CA PHE A 124 4.34 -9.70 0.73
C PHE A 124 4.81 -10.56 1.91
N LEU A 125 5.82 -11.40 1.73
CA LEU A 125 6.39 -12.23 2.79
C LEU A 125 7.05 -11.39 3.89
N LEU A 126 7.74 -10.31 3.53
CA LEU A 126 8.29 -9.35 4.49
C LEU A 126 7.17 -8.66 5.27
N CYS A 127 6.10 -8.23 4.59
CA CYS A 127 4.94 -7.62 5.23
C CYS A 127 4.26 -8.60 6.20
N LEU A 128 4.10 -9.86 5.78
CA LEU A 128 3.55 -10.92 6.60
C LEU A 128 4.46 -11.19 7.82
N GLY A 129 5.77 -11.28 7.62
CA GLY A 129 6.75 -11.49 8.69
C GLY A 129 6.77 -10.34 9.70
N LEU A 130 6.79 -9.09 9.23
CA LEU A 130 6.71 -7.90 10.09
C LEU A 130 5.40 -7.85 10.88
N TRP A 131 4.30 -8.26 10.26
CA TRP A 131 3.01 -8.32 10.93
C TRP A 131 2.94 -9.45 11.96
N LEU A 132 3.41 -10.65 11.62
CA LEU A 132 3.50 -11.78 12.56
C LEU A 132 4.40 -11.43 13.75
N PHE A 133 5.55 -10.79 13.52
CA PHE A 133 6.41 -10.29 14.59
C PHE A 133 5.69 -9.29 15.50
N ARG A 134 4.91 -8.36 14.93
CA ARG A 134 4.10 -7.40 15.68
C ARG A 134 3.00 -8.08 16.50
N ILE A 135 2.41 -9.16 16.00
CA ILE A 135 1.42 -9.96 16.72
C ILE A 135 2.08 -10.73 17.86
N LEU A 136 3.17 -11.44 17.59
CA LEU A 136 3.88 -12.23 18.59
C LEU A 136 4.41 -11.34 19.72
N SER A 137 4.94 -10.16 19.39
CA SER A 137 5.34 -9.16 20.39
C SER A 137 4.15 -8.56 21.13
N HIS A 138 2.98 -8.38 20.49
CA HIS A 138 1.77 -7.96 21.19
C HIS A 138 1.35 -8.97 22.27
N PHE A 139 1.46 -10.27 22.00
CA PHE A 139 1.18 -11.31 22.99
C PHE A 139 2.29 -11.46 24.05
N HIS A 140 3.55 -11.16 23.73
CA HIS A 140 4.65 -11.22 24.70
C HIS A 140 4.66 -10.05 25.71
N VAL A 141 3.98 -8.95 25.41
CA VAL A 141 3.95 -7.71 26.22
C VAL A 141 2.71 -7.61 27.11
N ILE A 142 1.86 -8.65 27.15
CA ILE A 142 0.80 -8.77 28.18
C ILE A 142 1.37 -9.68 29.28
N PRO A 143 1.86 -9.15 30.41
CA PRO A 143 2.09 -9.98 31.59
C PRO A 143 0.73 -10.53 32.01
N SER A 144 0.68 -11.82 32.27
CA SER A 144 -0.42 -12.46 32.98
C SER A 144 -0.45 -11.92 34.42
N GLU A 145 -1.15 -10.82 34.63
CA GLU A 145 -1.67 -10.41 35.94
C GLU A 145 -3.20 -10.40 35.91
#